data_AF-A0A5C8L0D3-F1
#
_entry.id   AF-A0A5C8L0D3-F1
#
_cell.length_a   1.000
_cell.length_b   1.000
_cell.length_c   1.000
_cell.angle_alpha   90.00
_cell.angle_beta   90.00
_cell.angle_gamma   90.00
#
_symmetry.space_group_name_H-M   'P 1'
#
loop_
_entity.id
_entity.type
_entity.pdbx_description
1 polymer ?
#
loop_
_entity_poly.entity_id
_entity_poly.type
_entity_poly.pdbx_seq_one_letter_code
_entity_poly.pdbx_strand_id
1 'polypeptide(L)'
;MSISEGKPGHSVVEIMITVVGIIVLIGLAVPAQRGLGVRANVAECVEAANTAHPSVDATLQRLGALPHCSDVRPGTDGSVVVTVRDTRASVPPVVQLAPSADAQHEPAWRCRQVSGDPRHMPAECRTAPARTQGSNPPTRNFPSALHQAER
;
A
#
# COMPACT_ATOMS: atom_id res chain seq x y z
N MET A 1 -39.85 -26.12 28.79
CA MET A 1 -38.59 -25.41 28.45
C MET A 1 -37.88 -25.15 29.77
N SER A 2 -37.17 -26.17 30.26
CA SER A 2 -36.60 -26.19 31.60
C SER A 2 -35.31 -25.38 31.62
N ILE A 3 -35.28 -24.34 32.44
CA ILE A 3 -34.07 -23.59 32.74
C ILE A 3 -33.36 -24.38 33.84
N SER A 4 -32.24 -25.02 33.49
CA SER A 4 -31.38 -25.75 34.41
C SER A 4 -30.77 -24.78 35.43
N GLU A 5 -31.04 -25.00 36.71
CA GLU A 5 -30.37 -24.32 37.82
C GLU A 5 -28.88 -24.70 37.79
N GLY A 6 -28.03 -23.70 37.52
CA GLY A 6 -26.58 -23.86 37.40
C GLY A 6 -25.90 -24.03 38.76
N LYS A 7 -24.89 -24.89 38.78
CA LYS A 7 -23.93 -25.15 39.88
C LYS A 7 -23.59 -23.87 40.68
N PRO A 8 -23.57 -23.90 42.03
CA PRO A 8 -23.12 -22.76 42.83
C PRO A 8 -21.63 -22.53 42.58
N GLY A 9 -21.30 -21.47 41.83
CA GLY A 9 -19.89 -21.22 41.47
C GLY A 9 -19.60 -19.99 40.63
N HIS A 10 -20.57 -19.37 39.95
CA HIS A 10 -20.37 -18.07 39.30
C HIS A 10 -21.57 -17.17 39.56
N SER A 11 -21.31 -16.02 40.16
CA SER A 11 -22.36 -15.09 40.56
C SER A 11 -22.99 -14.48 39.31
N VAL A 12 -24.32 -14.43 39.23
CA VAL A 12 -25.04 -13.84 38.06
C VAL A 12 -24.58 -12.40 37.80
N VAL A 13 -24.18 -11.66 38.84
CA VAL A 13 -23.61 -10.30 38.72
C VAL A 13 -22.24 -10.28 38.01
N GLU A 14 -21.44 -11.34 38.15
CA GLU A 14 -20.13 -11.47 37.48
C GLU A 14 -20.31 -11.59 35.97
N ILE A 15 -21.34 -12.31 35.54
CA ILE A 15 -21.68 -12.45 34.12
C ILE A 15 -22.24 -11.13 33.58
N MET A 16 -23.11 -10.44 34.33
CA MET A 16 -23.67 -9.15 33.90
C MET A 16 -22.58 -8.08 33.71
N ILE A 17 -21.67 -7.92 34.68
CA ILE A 17 -20.59 -6.92 34.55
C ILE A 17 -19.62 -7.27 33.42
N THR A 18 -19.34 -8.56 33.20
CA THR A 18 -18.46 -9.01 32.12
C THR A 18 -19.08 -8.73 30.76
N VAL A 19 -20.36 -9.06 30.57
CA VAL A 19 -21.07 -8.81 29.30
C VAL A 19 -21.18 -7.31 29.02
N VAL A 20 -21.49 -6.50 30.03
CA VAL A 20 -21.52 -5.03 29.89
C VAL A 20 -20.12 -4.51 29.53
N GLY A 21 -19.08 -4.98 30.20
CA GLY A 21 -17.70 -4.62 29.89
C GLY A 21 -17.31 -4.95 28.45
N ILE A 22 -17.64 -6.16 27.97
CA ILE A 22 -17.36 -6.58 26.59
C ILE A 22 -18.07 -5.68 25.57
N ILE A 23 -19.34 -5.31 25.80
CA ILE A 23 -20.08 -4.43 24.89
C ILE A 23 -19.42 -3.04 24.82
N VAL A 24 -19.03 -2.47 25.96
CA VAL A 24 -18.32 -1.19 26.00
C VAL A 24 -16.97 -1.28 25.28
N LEU A 25 -16.19 -2.34 25.51
CA LEU A 25 -14.91 -2.57 24.86
C LEU A 25 -15.05 -2.68 23.34
N ILE A 26 -16.05 -3.43 22.85
CA ILE A 26 -16.32 -3.55 21.41
C ILE A 26 -16.70 -2.20 20.82
N GLY A 27 -17.57 -1.44 21.50
CA GLY A 27 -18.02 -0.12 21.03
C GLY A 27 -16.86 0.86 20.81
N LEU A 28 -15.84 0.83 21.67
CA LEU A 28 -14.65 1.67 21.53
C LEU A 28 -13.66 1.16 20.46
N ALA A 29 -13.65 -0.14 20.17
CA ALA A 29 -12.72 -0.75 19.23
C ALA A 29 -13.12 -0.55 17.75
N VAL A 30 -14.43 -0.55 17.43
CA VAL A 30 -14.93 -0.45 16.04
C VAL A 30 -14.50 0.82 15.28
N PRO A 31 -14.51 2.05 15.84
CA PRO A 31 -14.14 3.24 15.07
C PRO A 31 -12.68 3.21 14.58
N ALA A 32 -11.77 2.55 15.32
CA ALA A 32 -10.36 2.43 14.93
C ALA A 32 -10.15 1.53 13.70
N GLN A 33 -11.03 0.54 13.49
CA GLN A 33 -10.87 -0.43 12.39
C GLN A 33 -11.26 0.14 11.02
N ARG A 34 -12.03 1.23 10.97
CA ARG A 34 -12.53 1.81 9.70
C ARG A 34 -11.40 2.34 8.82
N GLY A 35 -10.36 2.92 9.40
CA GLY A 35 -9.19 3.42 8.65
C GLY A 35 -8.25 2.31 8.17
N LEU A 36 -8.27 1.15 8.84
CA LEU A 36 -7.46 -0.01 8.45
C LEU A 36 -7.96 -0.63 7.15
N GLY A 37 -9.27 -0.60 6.89
CA GLY A 37 -9.85 -1.08 5.63
C GLY A 37 -9.31 -0.31 4.41
N VAL A 38 -9.18 1.01 4.49
CA VAL A 38 -8.62 1.81 3.39
C VAL A 38 -7.18 1.44 3.10
N ARG A 39 -6.37 1.35 4.16
CA ARG A 39 -4.95 0.96 4.05
C ARG A 39 -4.80 -0.45 3.49
N ALA A 40 -5.66 -1.38 3.92
CA ALA A 40 -5.66 -2.77 3.45
C ALA A 40 -5.98 -2.84 1.95
N ASN A 41 -7.03 -2.15 1.49
CA ASN A 41 -7.41 -2.13 0.08
C ASN A 41 -6.32 -1.51 -0.80
N VAL A 42 -5.68 -0.42 -0.35
CA VAL A 42 -4.55 0.18 -1.09
C VAL A 42 -3.35 -0.77 -1.11
N ALA A 43 -3.02 -1.40 0.02
CA ALA A 43 -1.90 -2.34 0.12
C ALA A 43 -2.11 -3.58 -0.76
N GLU A 44 -3.33 -4.09 -0.87
CA GLU A 44 -3.67 -5.20 -1.77
C GLU A 44 -3.33 -4.87 -3.23
N CYS A 45 -3.73 -3.69 -3.71
CA CYS A 45 -3.42 -3.25 -5.07
C CYS A 45 -1.92 -3.07 -5.30
N VAL A 46 -1.21 -2.51 -4.33
CA VAL A 46 0.24 -2.26 -4.45
C VAL A 46 1.02 -3.57 -4.42
N GLU A 47 0.67 -4.51 -3.53
CA GLU A 47 1.36 -5.80 -3.42
C GLU A 47 1.09 -6.72 -4.61
N ALA A 48 -0.13 -6.68 -5.15
CA ALA A 48 -0.46 -7.38 -6.38
C ALA A 48 0.28 -6.84 -7.60
N ALA A 49 0.65 -5.55 -7.60
CA ALA A 49 1.52 -4.99 -8.63
C ALA A 49 2.98 -5.44 -8.43
N ASN A 50 3.50 -5.39 -7.21
CA ASN A 50 4.88 -5.77 -6.89
C ASN A 50 5.20 -7.22 -7.25
N THR A 51 4.23 -8.12 -7.09
CA THR A 51 4.38 -9.54 -7.44
C THR A 51 4.07 -9.83 -8.92
N ALA A 52 3.67 -8.83 -9.70
CA ALA A 52 3.37 -8.99 -11.12
C ALA A 52 4.63 -8.85 -11.97
N HIS A 53 4.64 -9.53 -13.12
CA HIS A 53 5.67 -9.35 -14.14
C HIS A 53 5.80 -7.84 -14.51
N PRO A 54 7.00 -7.31 -14.78
CA PRO A 54 7.19 -5.88 -15.10
C PRO A 54 6.48 -5.42 -16.39
N SER A 55 5.79 -6.31 -17.11
CA SER A 55 4.99 -5.91 -18.26
C SER A 55 3.73 -5.18 -17.80
N VAL A 56 3.53 -4.00 -18.36
CA VAL A 56 2.35 -3.16 -18.11
C VAL A 56 1.07 -3.95 -18.36
N ASP A 57 0.98 -4.70 -19.46
CA ASP A 57 -0.21 -5.48 -19.81
C ASP A 57 -0.55 -6.57 -18.79
N ALA A 58 0.45 -7.30 -18.27
CA ALA A 58 0.22 -8.34 -17.28
C ALA A 58 -0.22 -7.73 -15.94
N THR A 59 0.39 -6.61 -15.55
CA THR A 59 0.01 -5.86 -14.36
C THR A 59 -1.40 -5.28 -14.48
N LEU A 60 -1.77 -4.74 -15.64
CA LEU A 60 -3.13 -4.27 -15.92
C LEU A 60 -4.15 -5.40 -15.76
N GLN A 61 -3.87 -6.57 -16.35
CA GLN A 61 -4.77 -7.71 -16.27
C GLN A 61 -4.91 -8.23 -14.83
N ARG A 62 -3.80 -8.29 -14.08
CA ARG A 62 -3.81 -8.79 -12.71
C ARG A 62 -4.52 -7.85 -11.75
N LEU A 63 -4.25 -6.55 -11.85
CA LEU A 63 -4.91 -5.55 -11.00
C LEU A 63 -6.39 -5.41 -11.36
N GLY A 64 -6.74 -5.48 -12.65
CA GLY A 64 -8.13 -5.40 -13.10
C GLY A 64 -9.02 -6.56 -12.62
N ALA A 65 -8.41 -7.68 -12.18
CA ALA A 65 -9.13 -8.81 -11.58
C ALA A 65 -9.42 -8.62 -10.08
N LEU A 66 -8.80 -7.63 -9.42
CA LEU A 66 -8.95 -7.42 -7.98
C LEU A 66 -10.20 -6.59 -7.66
N PRO A 67 -10.93 -6.95 -6.59
CA PRO A 67 -12.19 -6.30 -6.27
C PRO A 67 -12.01 -4.83 -5.88
N HIS A 68 -10.89 -4.42 -5.29
CA HIS A 68 -10.74 -3.04 -4.77
C HIS A 68 -9.87 -2.14 -5.66
N CYS A 69 -9.20 -2.70 -6.66
CA CYS A 69 -8.40 -1.96 -7.65
C CYS A 69 -9.30 -1.59 -8.82
N SER A 70 -10.06 -0.50 -8.67
CA SER A 70 -10.92 0.03 -9.73
C SER A 70 -10.15 0.90 -10.73
N ASP A 71 -10.69 1.08 -11.93
CA ASP A 71 -10.11 1.93 -12.98
C ASP A 71 -8.59 1.71 -13.14
N VAL A 72 -8.22 0.47 -13.47
CA VAL A 72 -6.84 0.10 -13.73
C VAL A 72 -6.54 0.39 -15.20
N ARG A 73 -5.67 1.36 -15.45
CA ARG A 73 -5.39 1.85 -16.80
C ARG A 73 -3.92 2.13 -17.02
N PRO A 74 -3.44 2.03 -18.27
CA PRO A 74 -2.10 2.50 -18.60
C PRO A 74 -2.02 4.02 -18.34
N GLY A 75 -0.86 4.44 -17.84
CA GLY A 75 -0.42 5.84 -17.84
C GLY A 75 0.47 6.13 -19.05
N THR A 76 0.85 7.39 -19.20
CA THR A 76 1.57 7.88 -20.39
C THR A 76 3.01 7.39 -20.50
N ASP A 77 3.63 7.01 -19.38
CA ASP A 77 5.08 6.75 -19.28
C ASP A 77 5.38 5.26 -19.05
N GLY A 78 4.51 4.37 -19.54
CA GLY A 78 4.61 2.93 -19.23
C GLY A 78 4.31 2.61 -17.76
N SER A 79 3.64 3.52 -17.06
CA SER A 79 3.12 3.28 -15.71
C SER A 79 1.73 2.66 -15.75
N VAL A 80 1.27 2.09 -14.64
CA VAL A 80 -0.12 1.73 -14.40
C VAL A 80 -0.72 2.70 -13.39
N VAL A 81 -1.88 3.26 -13.67
CA VAL A 81 -2.65 4.07 -12.72
C VAL A 81 -3.80 3.24 -12.20
N VAL A 82 -3.99 3.26 -10.88
CA VAL A 82 -4.99 2.47 -10.17
C VAL A 82 -5.79 3.38 -9.26
N THR A 83 -7.11 3.33 -9.37
CA THR A 83 -8.03 3.99 -8.44
C THR A 83 -8.54 2.97 -7.43
N VAL A 84 -8.41 3.20 -6.14
CA VAL A 84 -8.88 2.25 -5.12
C VAL A 84 -10.32 2.58 -4.71
N ARG A 85 -11.23 1.61 -4.84
CA ARG A 85 -12.65 1.77 -4.45
C ARG A 85 -12.96 1.18 -3.06
N ASP A 86 -14.21 1.36 -2.63
CA ASP A 86 -14.76 0.85 -1.36
C ASP A 86 -14.05 1.36 -0.11
N THR A 87 -13.31 2.47 -0.24
CA THR A 87 -12.47 3.02 0.82
C THR A 87 -13.24 3.85 1.84
N ARG A 88 -14.51 4.21 1.58
CA ARG A 88 -15.28 5.19 2.39
C ARG A 88 -14.48 6.49 2.69
N ALA A 89 -13.41 6.74 1.94
CA ALA A 89 -12.55 7.89 2.10
C ALA A 89 -13.20 9.08 1.39
N SER A 90 -13.08 10.29 1.96
CA SER A 90 -13.65 11.50 1.35
C SER A 90 -13.05 11.82 -0.01
N VAL A 91 -11.80 11.39 -0.25
CA VAL A 91 -11.11 11.47 -1.53
C VAL A 91 -10.62 10.07 -1.89
N PRO A 92 -11.02 9.49 -3.03
CA PRO A 92 -10.54 8.19 -3.48
C PRO A 92 -9.01 8.14 -3.58
N PRO A 93 -8.35 7.12 -3.01
CA PRO A 93 -6.92 6.90 -3.20
C PRO A 93 -6.64 6.52 -4.66
N VAL A 94 -5.68 7.20 -5.27
CA VAL A 94 -5.16 6.85 -6.60
C VAL A 94 -3.65 6.72 -6.49
N VAL A 95 -3.13 5.61 -7.02
CA VAL A 95 -1.69 5.33 -7.07
C VAL A 95 -1.24 5.14 -8.51
N GLN A 96 0.00 5.54 -8.80
CA GLN A 96 0.70 5.29 -10.04
C GLN A 96 1.88 4.37 -9.75
N LEU A 97 1.96 3.28 -10.52
CA LEU A 97 2.98 2.26 -10.44
C LEU A 97 3.83 2.36 -11.70
N ALA A 98 5.13 2.61 -11.57
CA ALA A 98 6.05 2.63 -12.71
C ALA A 98 7.08 1.49 -12.57
N PRO A 99 7.39 0.73 -13.63
CA PRO A 99 8.43 -0.29 -13.56
C PRO A 99 9.78 0.38 -13.25
N SER A 100 10.56 -0.17 -12.31
CA SER A 100 11.95 0.25 -12.12
C SER A 100 12.80 -0.36 -13.22
N ALA A 101 13.62 0.47 -13.86
CA ALA A 101 14.58 0.02 -14.87
C ALA A 101 15.95 -0.36 -14.25
N ASP A 102 15.96 -0.67 -12.96
CA ASP A 102 17.21 -0.91 -12.22
C ASP A 102 17.68 -2.34 -12.53
N ALA A 103 18.52 -2.48 -13.58
CA ALA A 103 18.99 -3.74 -14.16
C ALA A 103 19.79 -4.68 -13.22
N GLN A 104 19.97 -4.30 -11.96
CA GLN A 104 20.75 -5.03 -10.94
C GLN A 104 19.88 -5.71 -9.88
N HIS A 105 18.58 -5.41 -9.82
CA HIS A 105 17.66 -6.01 -8.85
C HIS A 105 16.42 -6.57 -9.56
N GLU A 106 15.70 -7.45 -8.86
CA GLU A 106 14.41 -8.00 -9.28
C GLU A 106 13.48 -6.88 -9.78
N PRO A 107 12.69 -7.10 -10.85
CA PRO A 107 11.80 -6.07 -11.39
C PRO A 107 10.87 -5.54 -10.29
N ALA A 108 11.10 -4.28 -9.88
CA ALA A 108 10.37 -3.66 -8.78
C ALA A 108 9.47 -2.55 -9.32
N TRP A 109 8.22 -2.49 -8.86
CA TRP A 109 7.34 -1.37 -9.19
C TRP A 109 7.58 -0.21 -8.21
N ARG A 110 7.86 0.98 -8.75
CA ARG A 110 7.89 2.22 -7.97
C ARG A 110 6.45 2.72 -7.82
N CYS A 111 5.97 2.78 -6.58
CA CYS A 111 4.65 3.32 -6.27
C CYS A 111 4.70 4.81 -5.95
N ARG A 112 3.71 5.56 -6.41
CA ARG A 112 3.52 6.98 -6.11
C ARG A 112 2.04 7.30 -5.90
N GLN A 113 1.73 8.11 -4.90
CA GLN A 113 0.40 8.68 -4.71
C GLN A 113 0.09 9.76 -5.76
N VAL A 114 -1.09 9.66 -6.36
CA VAL A 114 -1.69 10.66 -7.26
C VAL A 114 -2.77 11.47 -6.52
N SER A 115 -3.67 10.80 -5.78
CA SER A 115 -4.70 11.44 -4.94
C SER A 115 -5.04 10.60 -3.69
N GLY A 116 -5.81 11.17 -2.76
CA GLY A 116 -6.22 10.52 -1.50
C GLY A 116 -5.53 11.12 -0.28
N ASP A 117 -5.89 10.64 0.92
CA ASP A 117 -5.21 11.02 2.16
C ASP A 117 -3.91 10.19 2.33
N PRO A 118 -2.72 10.83 2.44
CA PRO A 118 -1.45 10.12 2.62
C PRO A 118 -1.42 9.18 3.83
N ARG A 119 -2.25 9.44 4.86
CA ARG A 119 -2.38 8.54 6.01
C ARG A 119 -2.91 7.18 5.60
N HIS A 120 -3.60 7.02 4.48
CA HIS A 120 -4.09 5.72 4.01
C HIS A 120 -3.14 5.02 3.03
N MET A 121 -2.07 5.68 2.61
CA MET A 121 -1.10 5.09 1.68
C MET A 121 -0.04 4.26 2.41
N PRO A 122 0.46 3.17 1.81
CA PRO A 122 1.71 2.54 2.21
C PRO A 122 2.90 3.51 2.16
N ALA A 123 3.97 3.26 2.90
CA ALA A 123 5.07 4.20 3.05
C ALA A 123 5.79 4.45 1.72
N GLU A 124 5.96 3.41 0.92
CA GLU A 124 6.56 3.41 -0.41
C GLU A 124 5.80 4.32 -1.39
N CYS A 125 4.46 4.41 -1.27
CA CYS A 125 3.62 5.22 -2.13
C CYS A 125 3.52 6.69 -1.69
N ARG A 126 3.93 7.04 -0.45
CA ARG A 126 3.84 8.42 0.08
C ARG A 126 4.90 9.36 -0.46
N THR A 127 5.82 8.86 -1.29
CA THR A 127 6.86 9.70 -1.89
C THR A 127 6.28 10.59 -3.00
N ALA A 128 6.68 11.87 -3.01
CA ALA A 128 6.42 12.79 -4.11
C ALA A 128 7.00 12.21 -5.41
N PRO A 129 6.58 12.64 -6.64
CA PRO A 129 7.26 12.20 -7.84
C PRO A 129 8.74 12.49 -7.67
N ALA A 130 9.56 11.46 -7.80
CA ALA A 130 10.93 11.70 -8.21
C ALA A 130 10.81 12.45 -9.53
N ARG A 131 10.92 13.79 -9.49
CA ARG A 131 11.48 14.53 -10.62
C ARG A 131 12.69 13.74 -11.00
N THR A 132 12.72 13.25 -12.23
CA THR A 132 13.84 12.56 -12.86
C THR A 132 15.12 13.06 -12.22
N GLN A 133 15.63 12.32 -11.24
CA GLN A 133 16.97 12.60 -10.73
C GLN A 133 17.80 12.16 -11.91
N GLY A 134 18.24 13.15 -12.70
CA GLY A 134 19.35 12.98 -13.60
C GLY A 134 20.37 12.21 -12.79
N SER A 135 20.67 11.00 -13.27
CA SER A 135 21.74 10.16 -12.80
C SER A 135 22.90 11.08 -12.39
N ASN A 136 23.21 11.14 -11.11
CA ASN A 136 24.53 11.64 -10.75
C ASN A 136 25.49 10.66 -11.44
N PRO A 137 26.30 11.09 -12.43
CA PRO A 137 27.27 10.18 -13.00
C PRO A 137 28.15 9.70 -11.84
N PRO A 138 28.54 8.41 -11.78
CA PRO A 138 29.61 8.04 -10.88
C PRO A 138 30.77 8.97 -11.22
N THR A 139 31.23 9.75 -10.24
CA THR A 139 32.47 10.51 -10.35
C THR A 139 33.58 9.50 -10.61
N ARG A 140 33.79 9.15 -11.89
CA ARG A 140 35.06 8.60 -12.34
C ARG A 140 36.05 9.70 -12.03
N ASN A 141 36.84 9.47 -10.99
CA ASN A 141 38.11 10.12 -10.80
C ASN A 141 38.88 9.98 -12.11
N PHE A 142 38.83 11.01 -12.96
CA PHE A 142 39.77 11.16 -14.05
C PHE A 142 41.02 11.77 -13.41
N PRO A 143 42.15 11.03 -13.30
CA PRO A 143 43.40 11.68 -12.96
C PRO A 143 43.73 12.69 -14.06
N SER A 144 43.76 13.96 -13.68
CA SER A 144 44.19 15.07 -14.52
C SER A 144 45.67 14.92 -14.89
N ALA A 145 45.95 15.20 -16.16
CA ALA A 145 47.24 15.53 -16.78
C ALA A 145 48.21 14.34 -17.03
N LEU A 146 48.57 14.03 -18.28
CA LEU A 146 49.39 14.84 -19.19
C LEU A 146 50.68 15.34 -18.52
N HIS A 147 51.63 14.44 -18.22
CA HIS A 147 53.03 14.86 -18.08
C HIS A 147 54.11 13.78 -18.23
N GLN A 148 54.05 12.88 -19.23
CA GLN A 148 55.24 12.09 -19.58
C GLN A 148 55.10 11.45 -20.98
N ALA A 149 55.31 12.26 -22.00
CA ALA A 149 55.65 11.78 -23.33
C ALA A 149 56.43 12.86 -24.10
N GLU A 150 57.51 13.40 -23.50
CA GLU A 150 58.61 14.07 -24.22
C GLU A 150 59.89 14.05 -23.36
N ARG A 151 60.65 12.95 -23.45
CA ARG A 151 62.11 12.89 -23.69
C ARG A 151 62.63 11.48 -23.46
#